data_AF-A0A941GA29-F1
#
_entry.id   AF-A0A941GA29-F1
#
_cell.length_a   1.000
_cell.length_b   1.000
_cell.length_c   1.000
_cell.angle_alpha   90.00
_cell.angle_beta   90.00
_cell.angle_gamma   90.00
#
_symmetry.space_group_name_H-M   'P 1'
#
loop_
_entity.id
_entity.type
_entity.pdbx_description
1 polymer ?
#
loop_
_entity_poly.entity_id
_entity_poly.type
_entity_poly.pdbx_seq_one_letter_code
_entity_poly.pdbx_strand_id
1 'polypeptide(L)'
;MAEPLFIVADIDISAPALRRWLKSAPQSVAAFDDWPASVSLGAPGLTEQAPPVEPSVADALVSYCVDSFGRGDGHLHCQHDEQAHALRFAACFQYGDEAGALASALFLCALLRGLADAYTARQPSLVRLFDAGADLLWLEIGKKSARVLPAPAHAPAAPAWFDDWISQDNLGDPGRLMAALFPPLARALKKQLALGALQASPQAPHRYDSCFWTDGERVYRWPGDAPVQDAAPLTFRRVTPANAMDSAFYTDGRQVWYHRPMVGAVPVQPLEPGTAMQGWRPFGSDGEPILRCGDTVWAVACMDYPDGGNVPDEANYPLGGNTPGNVERVLGGIASQGGIPTWEKAYDYEYLRPTRVLGQSFAHLKDSLFEDGESVYVQAAQGLLRLEGALPGMTTDLGALSLNNGRIFHRGQAVRRQPDAATLRHVGHDLYADDRRVYLLRREMDGIHSHPVLRILQDADPARFRITHVLPNAILSDDEQQVWLNGEPLHGVKPRAVKLMGVFFWTDGVHVYHCEKRIAQADPARFEVLADSDYARQDEAVYFRDQRIPGADAASFVADDMSTAHDRRRRYLFEEPVADQDAATGS
;
A
#
# COMPACT_ATOMS: atom_id res chain seq x y z
N MET A 1 -38.95 -16.46 -14.55
CA MET A 1 -38.38 -15.28 -13.87
C MET A 1 -39.00 -15.30 -12.48
N ALA A 2 -38.19 -15.20 -11.43
CA ALA A 2 -38.71 -15.09 -10.07
C ALA A 2 -39.59 -13.84 -9.99
N GLU A 3 -40.68 -13.91 -9.22
CA GLU A 3 -41.47 -12.71 -8.94
C GLU A 3 -40.64 -11.75 -8.09
N PRO A 4 -40.74 -10.43 -8.33
CA PRO A 4 -39.96 -9.47 -7.56
C PRO A 4 -40.43 -9.47 -6.10
N LEU A 5 -39.48 -9.52 -5.18
CA LEU A 5 -39.73 -9.36 -3.76
C LEU A 5 -39.69 -7.89 -3.38
N PHE A 6 -40.51 -7.52 -2.40
CA PHE A 6 -40.59 -6.16 -1.89
C PHE A 6 -40.57 -6.14 -0.37
N ILE A 7 -39.80 -5.21 0.19
CA ILE A 7 -39.94 -4.76 1.57
C ILE A 7 -40.54 -3.37 1.52
N VAL A 8 -41.50 -3.09 2.41
CA VAL A 8 -42.01 -1.74 2.65
C VAL A 8 -42.26 -1.52 4.15
N ALA A 9 -41.86 -0.35 4.64
CA ALA A 9 -42.11 0.07 6.01
C ALA A 9 -42.14 1.60 6.15
N ASP A 10 -43.06 2.07 6.98
CA ASP A 10 -43.06 3.43 7.55
C ASP A 10 -42.82 3.29 9.06
N ILE A 11 -41.62 3.67 9.49
CA ILE A 11 -41.17 3.46 10.87
C ILE A 11 -41.06 4.79 11.59
N ASP A 12 -41.87 4.99 12.63
CA ASP A 12 -41.87 6.22 13.42
C ASP A 12 -40.56 6.37 14.21
N ILE A 13 -39.66 7.20 13.69
CA ILE A 13 -38.35 7.40 14.28
C ILE A 13 -37.83 8.82 14.01
N SER A 14 -37.27 9.44 15.04
CA SER A 14 -36.61 10.74 14.89
C SER A 14 -35.29 10.62 14.12
N ALA A 15 -34.89 11.67 13.38
CA ALA A 15 -33.61 11.68 12.68
C ALA A 15 -32.38 11.38 13.60
N PRO A 16 -32.31 11.87 14.85
CA PRO A 16 -31.25 11.49 15.77
C PRO A 16 -31.27 9.99 16.14
N ALA A 17 -32.46 9.41 16.33
CA ALA A 17 -32.60 7.99 16.62
C ALA A 17 -32.21 7.12 15.41
N LEU A 18 -32.61 7.53 14.19
CA LEU A 18 -32.18 6.88 12.96
C LEU A 18 -30.66 6.91 12.80
N ARG A 19 -30.02 8.06 13.09
CA ARG A 19 -28.54 8.18 13.09
C ARG A 19 -27.87 7.27 14.11
N ARG A 20 -28.50 7.01 15.26
CA ARG A 20 -27.98 6.06 16.26
C ARG A 20 -28.11 4.62 15.77
N TRP A 21 -29.27 4.25 15.21
CA TRP A 21 -29.47 2.93 14.63
C TRP A 21 -28.49 2.64 13.49
N LEU A 22 -28.28 3.59 12.57
CA LEU A 22 -27.29 3.44 11.51
C LEU A 22 -25.86 3.20 12.01
N LYS A 23 -25.54 3.60 13.25
CA LYS A 23 -24.24 3.38 13.90
C LYS A 23 -24.22 2.15 14.82
N SER A 24 -25.36 1.49 15.03
CA SER A 24 -25.47 0.32 15.89
C SER A 24 -25.02 -0.94 15.16
N ALA A 25 -24.75 -2.00 15.92
CA ALA A 25 -24.45 -3.32 15.39
C ALA A 25 -25.70 -3.93 14.70
N PRO A 26 -25.55 -4.52 13.50
CA PRO A 26 -26.62 -5.15 12.75
C PRO A 26 -27.08 -6.40 13.47
N GLN A 27 -28.39 -6.61 13.50
CA GLN A 27 -28.97 -7.86 13.96
C GLN A 27 -28.94 -8.86 12.79
N SER A 28 -28.48 -10.08 13.06
CA SER A 28 -28.49 -11.17 12.07
C SER A 28 -29.84 -11.87 12.04
N VAL A 29 -30.10 -12.63 10.97
CA VAL A 29 -31.31 -13.47 10.90
C VAL A 29 -31.35 -14.47 12.06
N ALA A 30 -30.20 -15.03 12.45
CA ALA A 30 -30.08 -15.99 13.55
C ALA A 30 -30.37 -15.38 14.95
N ALA A 31 -30.41 -14.05 15.08
CA ALA A 31 -30.72 -13.39 16.35
C ALA A 31 -32.21 -13.50 16.75
N PHE A 32 -33.07 -13.99 15.85
CA PHE A 32 -34.50 -14.13 16.09
C PHE A 32 -34.96 -15.57 15.80
N ASP A 33 -35.79 -16.12 16.68
CA ASP A 33 -36.29 -17.50 16.63
C ASP A 33 -37.75 -17.61 16.17
N ASP A 34 -38.42 -16.48 15.95
CA ASP A 34 -39.85 -16.38 15.61
C ASP A 34 -40.13 -16.27 14.11
N TRP A 35 -39.14 -16.52 13.24
CA TRP A 35 -39.32 -16.52 11.78
C TRP A 35 -40.33 -17.60 11.35
N PRO A 36 -41.25 -17.30 10.41
CA PRO A 36 -42.22 -18.28 9.96
C PRO A 36 -41.55 -19.40 9.13
N ALA A 37 -42.17 -20.59 9.14
CA ALA A 37 -41.68 -21.73 8.37
C ALA A 37 -41.59 -21.45 6.86
N SER A 38 -42.43 -20.55 6.35
CA SER A 38 -42.46 -20.09 4.95
C SER A 38 -41.18 -19.37 4.50
N VAL A 39 -40.37 -18.86 5.44
CA VAL A 39 -39.13 -18.14 5.15
C VAL A 39 -37.90 -18.80 5.80
N SER A 40 -38.07 -20.02 6.33
CA SER A 40 -36.99 -20.74 7.02
C SER A 40 -35.89 -21.15 6.05
N LEU A 41 -34.69 -20.61 6.26
CA LEU A 41 -33.47 -21.03 5.59
C LEU A 41 -33.07 -22.42 6.11
N GLY A 42 -33.05 -23.42 5.24
CA GLY A 42 -32.34 -24.67 5.51
C GLY A 42 -30.88 -24.34 5.81
N ALA A 43 -30.38 -24.78 6.97
CA ALA A 43 -29.10 -24.37 7.51
C ALA A 43 -27.95 -24.49 6.49
N PRO A 44 -27.19 -23.41 6.21
CA PRO A 44 -25.83 -23.52 5.72
C PRO A 44 -24.90 -23.58 6.93
N GLY A 45 -24.12 -24.64 7.02
CA GLY A 45 -23.00 -24.69 7.95
C GLY A 45 -21.98 -23.62 7.60
N LEU A 46 -21.79 -22.65 8.48
CA LEU A 46 -20.58 -21.87 8.61
C LEU A 46 -20.35 -21.60 10.11
N THR A 47 -19.33 -22.23 10.65
CA THR A 47 -18.67 -21.78 11.88
C THR A 47 -18.12 -20.38 11.63
N GLU A 48 -18.73 -19.36 12.19
CA GLU A 48 -18.18 -18.00 12.20
C GLU A 48 -17.68 -17.66 13.59
N GLN A 49 -16.36 -17.49 13.72
CA GLN A 49 -15.84 -16.59 14.76
C GLN A 49 -16.36 -15.19 14.41
N ALA A 50 -17.00 -14.53 15.38
CA ALA A 50 -17.52 -13.18 15.22
C ALA A 50 -16.40 -12.23 14.74
N PRO A 51 -16.65 -11.38 13.72
CA PRO A 51 -15.65 -10.44 13.23
C PRO A 51 -15.27 -9.48 14.37
N PRO A 52 -13.99 -9.07 14.47
CA PRO A 52 -13.54 -8.34 15.65
C PRO A 52 -14.11 -6.90 15.75
N VAL A 53 -14.78 -6.40 14.69
CA VAL A 53 -15.51 -5.11 14.60
C VAL A 53 -16.80 -5.48 13.94
N GLU A 54 -17.88 -5.39 14.69
CA GLU A 54 -19.21 -5.57 14.14
C GLU A 54 -19.44 -4.43 13.13
N PRO A 55 -19.70 -4.73 11.84
CA PRO A 55 -20.02 -3.70 10.85
C PRO A 55 -21.20 -2.87 11.38
N SER A 56 -21.33 -1.59 11.06
CA SER A 56 -22.55 -0.86 11.46
C SER A 56 -23.72 -1.22 10.53
N VAL A 57 -24.96 -0.95 10.96
CA VAL A 57 -26.13 -1.05 10.08
C VAL A 57 -25.94 -0.24 8.78
N ALA A 58 -25.30 0.94 8.86
CA ALA A 58 -25.00 1.73 7.67
C ALA A 58 -24.06 1.00 6.71
N ASP A 59 -23.03 0.32 7.22
CA ASP A 59 -22.08 -0.42 6.39
C ASP A 59 -22.77 -1.59 5.68
N ALA A 60 -23.65 -2.29 6.39
CA ALA A 60 -24.48 -3.35 5.82
C ALA A 60 -25.39 -2.86 4.68
N LEU A 61 -26.09 -1.74 4.89
CA LEU A 61 -26.97 -1.15 3.86
C LEU A 61 -26.19 -0.63 2.65
N VAL A 62 -25.01 -0.01 2.87
CA VAL A 62 -24.13 0.41 1.77
C VAL A 62 -23.63 -0.81 0.98
N SER A 63 -23.22 -1.88 1.67
CA SER A 63 -22.77 -3.11 1.01
C SER A 63 -23.87 -3.70 0.14
N TYR A 64 -25.10 -3.78 0.66
CA TYR A 64 -26.24 -4.20 -0.12
C TYR A 64 -26.42 -3.36 -1.39
N CYS A 65 -26.39 -2.02 -1.28
CA CYS A 65 -26.50 -1.15 -2.46
C CYS A 65 -25.38 -1.40 -3.48
N VAL A 66 -24.15 -1.58 -3.02
CA VAL A 66 -22.97 -1.84 -3.87
C VAL A 66 -23.11 -3.17 -4.62
N ASP A 67 -23.47 -4.24 -3.91
CA ASP A 67 -23.67 -5.57 -4.51
C ASP A 67 -24.79 -5.56 -5.54
N SER A 68 -25.87 -4.87 -5.20
CA SER A 68 -27.06 -4.69 -6.02
C SER A 68 -26.78 -3.91 -7.32
N PHE A 69 -25.92 -2.88 -7.28
CA PHE A 69 -25.46 -2.20 -8.50
C PHE A 69 -24.65 -3.10 -9.41
N GLY A 70 -23.79 -3.93 -8.83
CA GLY A 70 -22.95 -4.86 -9.60
C GLY A 70 -23.77 -5.95 -10.32
N ARG A 71 -24.98 -6.25 -9.84
CA ARG A 71 -25.89 -7.26 -10.40
C ARG A 71 -27.04 -6.65 -11.20
N GLY A 72 -27.34 -5.37 -10.98
CA GLY A 72 -28.49 -4.68 -11.58
C GLY A 72 -29.83 -5.19 -11.06
N ASP A 73 -29.87 -5.82 -9.88
CA ASP A 73 -30.98 -6.66 -9.43
C ASP A 73 -31.77 -6.14 -8.22
N GLY A 74 -31.38 -5.00 -7.66
CA GLY A 74 -32.08 -4.45 -6.50
C GLY A 74 -31.99 -2.94 -6.32
N HIS A 75 -32.94 -2.43 -5.55
CA HIS A 75 -33.09 -1.01 -5.25
C HIS A 75 -33.45 -0.80 -3.79
N LEU A 76 -32.91 0.26 -3.19
CA LEU A 76 -33.14 0.62 -1.80
C LEU A 76 -33.69 2.05 -1.70
N HIS A 77 -34.81 2.20 -1.02
CA HIS A 77 -35.29 3.46 -0.46
C HIS A 77 -35.11 3.40 1.05
N CYS A 78 -34.36 4.33 1.62
CA CYS A 78 -34.11 4.40 3.05
C CYS A 78 -33.98 5.87 3.44
N GLN A 79 -35.09 6.60 3.42
CA GLN A 79 -35.14 8.06 3.59
C GLN A 79 -35.84 8.44 4.90
N HIS A 80 -35.33 9.45 5.59
CA HIS A 80 -36.04 10.07 6.71
C HIS A 80 -36.96 11.18 6.19
N ASP A 81 -38.26 11.08 6.47
CA ASP A 81 -39.22 12.15 6.26
C ASP A 81 -39.30 13.02 7.52
N GLU A 82 -38.84 14.26 7.40
CA GLU A 82 -38.86 15.23 8.50
C GLU A 82 -40.27 15.65 8.92
N GLN A 83 -41.23 15.73 7.99
CA GLN A 83 -42.61 16.13 8.28
C GLN A 83 -43.38 15.01 8.97
N ALA A 84 -43.21 13.78 8.47
CA ALA A 84 -43.87 12.60 9.03
C ALA A 84 -43.17 12.07 10.29
N HIS A 85 -41.95 12.55 10.60
CA HIS A 85 -41.09 12.01 11.65
C HIS A 85 -40.89 10.48 11.53
N ALA A 86 -40.76 9.99 10.29
CA ALA A 86 -40.71 8.58 9.98
C ALA A 86 -39.55 8.22 9.04
N LEU A 87 -39.02 7.01 9.19
CA LEU A 87 -38.18 6.36 8.19
C LEU A 87 -39.10 5.70 7.16
N ARG A 88 -39.03 6.16 5.91
CA ARG A 88 -39.56 5.46 4.75
C ARG A 88 -38.51 4.47 4.28
N PHE A 89 -38.84 3.18 4.37
CA PHE A 89 -37.95 2.11 3.94
C PHE A 89 -38.65 1.24 2.91
N ALA A 90 -38.03 1.06 1.76
CA ALA A 90 -38.43 0.05 0.79
C ALA A 90 -37.22 -0.61 0.14
N ALA A 91 -37.35 -1.88 -0.19
CA ALA A 91 -36.38 -2.60 -0.99
C ALA A 91 -37.11 -3.39 -2.07
N CYS A 92 -36.50 -3.48 -3.25
CA CYS A 92 -37.01 -4.20 -4.40
C CYS A 92 -35.91 -5.15 -4.87
N PHE A 93 -36.29 -6.40 -5.17
CA PHE A 93 -35.40 -7.45 -5.64
C PHE A 93 -35.97 -7.99 -6.95
N GLN A 94 -35.41 -7.59 -8.09
CA GLN A 94 -35.99 -7.82 -9.42
C GLN A 94 -35.34 -8.99 -10.18
N TYR A 95 -34.04 -9.24 -10.01
CA TYR A 95 -33.27 -10.13 -10.90
C TYR A 95 -32.33 -11.07 -10.12
N GLY A 96 -32.87 -12.13 -9.50
CA GLY A 96 -32.06 -13.11 -8.76
C GLY A 96 -32.70 -14.50 -8.72
N ASP A 97 -31.96 -15.50 -8.23
CA ASP A 97 -32.58 -16.77 -7.81
C ASP A 97 -33.44 -16.52 -6.56
N GLU A 98 -34.57 -17.23 -6.44
CA GLU A 98 -35.54 -17.01 -5.36
C GLU A 98 -34.90 -17.12 -3.97
N ALA A 99 -33.91 -18.03 -3.83
CA ALA A 99 -33.17 -18.23 -2.59
C ALA A 99 -32.30 -17.03 -2.19
N GLY A 100 -31.55 -16.45 -3.12
CA GLY A 100 -30.69 -15.29 -2.85
C GLY A 100 -31.48 -14.01 -2.58
N ALA A 101 -32.58 -13.81 -3.32
CA ALA A 101 -33.47 -12.67 -3.13
C ALA A 101 -34.16 -12.73 -1.75
N LEU A 102 -34.67 -13.90 -1.36
CA LEU A 102 -35.28 -14.10 -0.05
C LEU A 102 -34.26 -13.95 1.09
N ALA A 103 -33.04 -14.49 0.94
CA ALA A 103 -31.97 -14.33 1.94
C ALA A 103 -31.61 -12.85 2.14
N SER A 104 -31.49 -12.08 1.06
CA SER A 104 -31.21 -10.64 1.11
C SER A 104 -32.37 -9.86 1.73
N ALA A 105 -33.61 -10.24 1.43
CA ALA A 105 -34.79 -9.64 2.04
C ALA A 105 -34.86 -9.90 3.55
N LEU A 106 -34.63 -11.14 3.98
CA LEU A 106 -34.59 -11.50 5.41
C LEU A 106 -33.46 -10.80 6.15
N PHE A 107 -32.30 -10.63 5.51
CA PHE A 107 -31.20 -9.85 6.05
C PHE A 107 -31.63 -8.39 6.32
N LEU A 108 -32.23 -7.70 5.33
CA LEU A 108 -32.74 -6.34 5.52
C LEU A 108 -33.83 -6.28 6.60
N CYS A 109 -34.72 -7.26 6.67
CA CYS A 109 -35.72 -7.38 7.73
C CYS A 109 -35.07 -7.52 9.12
N ALA A 110 -34.01 -8.31 9.27
CA ALA A 110 -33.26 -8.43 10.52
C ALA A 110 -32.63 -7.10 10.94
N LEU A 111 -32.03 -6.34 9.99
CA LEU A 111 -31.50 -5.00 10.26
C LEU A 111 -32.60 -4.06 10.80
N LEU A 112 -33.78 -4.08 10.18
CA LEU A 112 -34.92 -3.26 10.59
C LEU A 112 -35.41 -3.63 12.00
N ARG A 113 -35.42 -4.91 12.38
CA ARG A 113 -35.80 -5.32 13.76
C ARG A 113 -34.90 -4.70 14.82
N GLY A 114 -33.63 -4.45 14.51
CA GLY A 114 -32.70 -3.71 15.37
C GLY A 114 -33.13 -2.27 15.68
N LEU A 115 -34.09 -1.68 14.96
CA LEU A 115 -34.65 -0.36 15.28
C LEU A 115 -35.36 -0.34 16.64
N ALA A 116 -35.79 -1.49 17.16
CA ALA A 116 -36.50 -1.60 18.45
C ALA A 116 -35.75 -0.91 19.60
N ASP A 117 -34.42 -0.93 19.60
CA ASP A 117 -33.58 -0.30 20.64
C ASP A 117 -33.55 1.23 20.53
N ALA A 118 -33.72 1.76 19.32
CA ALA A 118 -33.78 3.20 19.05
C ALA A 118 -35.23 3.72 18.93
N TYR A 119 -36.23 2.85 19.06
CA TYR A 119 -37.64 3.14 18.79
C TYR A 119 -38.25 4.04 19.86
N THR A 120 -38.83 5.17 19.45
CA THR A 120 -39.34 6.20 20.38
C THR A 120 -40.85 6.39 20.36
N ALA A 121 -41.54 5.90 19.32
CA ALA A 121 -42.96 6.15 19.12
C ALA A 121 -43.86 5.36 20.09
N ARG A 122 -45.10 5.84 20.26
CA ARG A 122 -46.08 5.22 21.18
C ARG A 122 -46.76 4.00 20.57
N GLN A 123 -47.11 4.08 19.29
CA GLN A 123 -47.66 2.96 18.53
C GLN A 123 -46.51 2.20 17.88
N PRO A 124 -46.64 0.88 17.66
CA PRO A 124 -45.66 0.14 16.89
C PRO A 124 -45.79 0.44 15.40
N SER A 125 -44.69 0.28 14.67
CA SER A 125 -44.62 0.35 13.21
C SER A 125 -44.60 -1.04 12.60
N LEU A 126 -45.07 -1.16 11.35
CA LEU A 126 -45.13 -2.43 10.63
C LEU A 126 -44.11 -2.45 9.48
N VAL A 127 -43.46 -3.60 9.31
CA VAL A 127 -42.66 -3.93 8.12
C VAL A 127 -43.34 -5.08 7.42
N ARG A 128 -43.50 -4.96 6.10
CA ARG A 128 -44.11 -5.96 5.24
C ARG A 128 -43.09 -6.43 4.21
N LEU A 129 -42.96 -7.76 4.07
CA LEU A 129 -42.22 -8.41 2.99
C LEU A 129 -43.19 -9.27 2.18
N PHE A 130 -43.25 -9.04 0.87
CA PHE A 130 -44.28 -9.60 -0.02
C PHE A 130 -43.78 -9.72 -1.46
N ASP A 131 -44.46 -10.54 -2.27
CA ASP A 131 -44.30 -10.64 -3.72
C ASP A 131 -45.61 -10.23 -4.44
N ALA A 132 -45.73 -10.50 -5.75
CA ALA A 132 -46.89 -10.11 -6.54
C ALA A 132 -48.20 -10.83 -6.13
N GLY A 133 -48.12 -11.88 -5.31
CA GLY A 133 -49.26 -12.73 -4.96
C GLY A 133 -49.55 -12.90 -3.46
N ALA A 134 -48.57 -12.69 -2.57
CA ALA A 134 -48.74 -12.99 -1.15
C ALA A 134 -47.81 -12.19 -0.21
N ASP A 135 -48.27 -12.03 1.03
CA ASP A 135 -47.43 -11.60 2.14
C ASP A 135 -46.63 -12.79 2.67
N LEU A 136 -45.30 -12.63 2.67
CA LEU A 136 -44.40 -13.64 3.19
C LEU A 136 -44.11 -13.43 4.68
N LEU A 137 -44.08 -12.16 5.11
CA LEU A 137 -43.71 -11.79 6.47
C LEU A 137 -44.28 -10.43 6.88
N TRP A 138 -44.78 -10.38 8.12
CA TRP A 138 -45.18 -9.16 8.84
C TRP A 138 -44.37 -9.02 10.11
N LEU A 139 -43.70 -7.88 10.29
CA LEU A 139 -42.97 -7.56 11.52
C LEU A 139 -43.61 -6.35 12.21
N GLU A 140 -43.74 -6.44 13.52
CA GLU A 140 -44.06 -5.31 14.39
C GLU A 140 -42.77 -4.82 15.05
N ILE A 141 -42.46 -3.53 14.93
CA ILE A 141 -41.36 -2.86 15.62
C ILE A 141 -41.95 -1.87 16.63
N GLY A 142 -41.65 -2.08 17.90
CA GLY A 142 -42.04 -1.23 19.02
C GLY A 142 -40.88 -0.98 19.98
N LYS A 143 -41.17 -0.30 21.10
CA LYS A 143 -40.15 0.02 22.11
C LYS A 143 -39.54 -1.26 22.70
N LYS A 144 -38.26 -1.51 22.39
CA LYS A 144 -37.52 -2.70 22.83
C LYS A 144 -38.22 -4.03 22.47
N SER A 145 -39.01 -4.03 21.40
CA SER A 145 -39.75 -5.21 20.95
C SER A 145 -39.76 -5.23 19.42
N ALA A 146 -39.33 -6.33 18.83
CA ALA A 146 -39.52 -6.61 17.42
C ALA A 146 -39.96 -8.07 17.26
N ARG A 147 -41.13 -8.32 16.69
CA ARG A 147 -41.71 -9.67 16.59
C ARG A 147 -42.45 -9.90 15.28
N VAL A 148 -42.50 -11.16 14.85
CA VAL A 148 -43.34 -11.60 13.73
C VAL A 148 -44.81 -11.59 14.16
N LEU A 149 -45.68 -11.07 13.28
CA LEU A 149 -47.13 -11.13 13.45
C LEU A 149 -47.75 -12.20 12.55
N PRO A 150 -48.86 -12.83 12.96
CA PRO A 150 -49.67 -13.63 12.05
C PRO A 150 -50.18 -12.74 10.90
N ALA A 151 -50.30 -13.31 9.70
CA ALA A 151 -50.79 -12.59 8.53
C ALA A 151 -52.16 -11.93 8.84
N PRO A 152 -52.31 -10.61 8.62
CA PRO A 152 -53.54 -9.91 8.93
C PRO A 152 -54.67 -10.37 7.99
N ALA A 153 -55.91 -10.40 8.50
CA ALA A 153 -57.09 -10.73 7.69
C ALA A 153 -57.30 -9.74 6.51
N HIS A 154 -56.82 -8.51 6.68
CA HIS A 154 -56.75 -7.48 5.64
C HIS A 154 -55.38 -6.80 5.72
N ALA A 155 -54.55 -7.00 4.70
CA ALA A 155 -53.29 -6.27 4.56
C ALA A 155 -53.58 -4.78 4.30
N PRO A 156 -53.01 -3.84 5.08
CA PRO A 156 -53.07 -2.42 4.73
C PRO A 156 -52.47 -2.19 3.33
N ALA A 157 -53.07 -1.26 2.59
CA ALA A 157 -52.54 -0.83 1.30
C ALA A 157 -51.11 -0.29 1.47
N ALA A 158 -50.29 -0.45 0.43
CA ALA A 158 -48.97 0.16 0.42
C ALA A 158 -49.11 1.69 0.57
N PRO A 159 -48.16 2.36 1.25
CA PRO A 159 -48.17 3.82 1.32
C PRO A 159 -48.07 4.44 -0.09
N ALA A 160 -48.74 5.58 -0.33
CA ALA A 160 -48.72 6.23 -1.64
C ALA A 160 -47.29 6.54 -2.15
N TRP A 161 -46.35 6.84 -1.25
CA TRP A 161 -44.96 7.08 -1.62
C TRP A 161 -44.26 5.83 -2.19
N PHE A 162 -44.70 4.64 -1.81
CA PHE A 162 -44.15 3.38 -2.32
C PHE A 162 -44.58 3.15 -3.77
N ASP A 163 -45.85 3.43 -4.10
CA ASP A 163 -46.36 3.38 -5.47
C ASP A 163 -45.63 4.39 -6.36
N ASP A 164 -45.40 5.61 -5.86
CA ASP A 164 -44.59 6.63 -6.54
C ASP A 164 -43.12 6.23 -6.70
N TRP A 165 -42.58 5.40 -5.80
CA TRP A 165 -41.20 4.93 -5.87
C TRP A 165 -41.03 3.78 -6.86
N ILE A 166 -41.92 2.78 -6.81
CA ILE A 166 -41.84 1.59 -7.66
C ILE A 166 -42.27 1.86 -9.12
N SER A 167 -43.13 2.86 -9.36
CA SER A 167 -43.55 3.27 -10.70
C SER A 167 -42.49 4.08 -11.47
N GLN A 168 -41.32 4.30 -10.88
CA GLN A 168 -40.25 5.05 -11.53
C GLN A 168 -39.60 4.22 -12.65
N ASP A 169 -39.71 4.71 -13.89
CA ASP A 169 -39.16 4.07 -15.10
C ASP A 169 -37.65 3.75 -15.03
N ASN A 170 -36.90 4.36 -14.09
CA ASN A 170 -35.45 4.23 -13.92
C ASN A 170 -35.06 3.88 -12.47
N LEU A 171 -35.70 2.88 -11.87
CA LEU A 171 -35.15 2.20 -10.70
C LEU A 171 -33.69 1.80 -11.01
N GLY A 172 -32.73 2.41 -10.32
CA GLY A 172 -31.29 2.21 -10.58
C GLY A 172 -30.52 3.45 -11.05
N ASP A 173 -31.19 4.55 -11.40
CA ASP A 173 -30.50 5.83 -11.63
C ASP A 173 -29.81 6.29 -10.32
N PRO A 174 -28.49 6.58 -10.32
CA PRO A 174 -27.79 6.94 -9.09
C PRO A 174 -28.25 8.26 -8.51
N GLY A 175 -28.69 9.22 -9.32
CA GLY A 175 -29.25 10.47 -8.83
C GLY A 175 -30.49 10.20 -7.97
N ARG A 176 -31.37 9.35 -8.47
CA ARG A 176 -32.58 8.89 -7.77
C ARG A 176 -32.26 8.00 -6.57
N LEU A 177 -31.29 7.08 -6.67
CA LEU A 177 -30.88 6.30 -5.52
C LEU A 177 -30.29 7.19 -4.42
N MET A 178 -29.36 8.10 -4.75
CA MET A 178 -28.81 9.02 -3.76
C MET A 178 -29.91 9.86 -3.10
N ALA A 179 -30.94 10.26 -3.85
CA ALA A 179 -32.09 10.98 -3.33
C ALA A 179 -33.01 10.10 -2.45
N ALA A 180 -33.09 8.80 -2.73
CA ALA A 180 -33.86 7.82 -1.98
C ALA A 180 -33.18 7.39 -0.66
N LEU A 181 -31.94 7.83 -0.39
CA LEU A 181 -31.20 7.49 0.81
C LEU A 181 -31.09 8.67 1.77
N PHE A 182 -31.17 8.37 3.07
CA PHE A 182 -30.94 9.33 4.13
C PHE A 182 -29.52 9.92 3.99
N PRO A 183 -29.30 11.24 4.16
CA PRO A 183 -28.05 11.88 3.74
C PRO A 183 -26.74 11.26 4.25
N PRO A 184 -26.63 10.74 5.50
CA PRO A 184 -25.45 9.99 5.93
C PRO A 184 -25.17 8.74 5.09
N LEU A 185 -26.21 8.00 4.72
CA LEU A 185 -26.12 6.77 3.93
C LEU A 185 -25.76 7.09 2.47
N ALA A 186 -26.42 8.11 1.88
CA ALA A 186 -26.08 8.60 0.53
C ALA A 186 -24.61 9.05 0.43
N ARG A 187 -24.11 9.77 1.44
CA ARG A 187 -22.71 10.19 1.50
C ARG A 187 -21.75 9.01 1.62
N ALA A 188 -22.11 7.97 2.38
CA ALA A 188 -21.31 6.76 2.51
C ALA A 188 -21.25 5.99 1.18
N LEU A 189 -22.39 5.80 0.52
CA LEU A 189 -22.47 5.14 -0.77
C LEU A 189 -21.74 5.91 -1.88
N LYS A 190 -21.87 7.24 -1.94
CA LYS A 190 -21.15 8.08 -2.89
C LYS A 190 -19.63 7.94 -2.80
N LYS A 191 -19.08 7.61 -1.62
CA LYS A 191 -17.63 7.36 -1.46
C LYS A 191 -17.20 6.01 -2.05
N GLN A 192 -18.12 5.08 -2.25
CA GLN A 192 -17.85 3.75 -2.81
C GLN A 192 -17.98 3.72 -4.34
N LEU A 193 -18.81 4.59 -4.91
CA LEU A 193 -19.13 4.58 -6.35
C LEU A 193 -18.24 5.52 -7.18
N ALA A 194 -17.80 5.03 -8.34
CA ALA A 194 -17.19 5.85 -9.39
C ALA A 194 -18.28 6.46 -10.28
N LEU A 195 -18.92 7.55 -9.83
CA LEU A 195 -20.08 8.13 -10.53
C LEU A 195 -19.84 8.47 -12.01
N GLY A 196 -18.60 8.78 -12.41
CA GLY A 196 -18.26 9.00 -13.82
C GLY A 196 -18.36 7.74 -14.68
N ALA A 197 -18.09 6.57 -14.10
CA ALA A 197 -18.23 5.27 -14.78
C ALA A 197 -19.68 4.99 -15.18
N LEU A 198 -20.66 5.59 -14.50
CA LEU A 198 -22.07 5.38 -14.82
C LEU A 198 -22.49 6.04 -16.13
N GLN A 199 -21.89 7.17 -16.45
CA GLN A 199 -22.17 7.88 -17.71
C GLN A 199 -21.28 7.38 -18.84
N ALA A 200 -20.38 6.42 -18.54
CA ALA A 200 -19.47 5.91 -19.52
C ALA A 200 -20.22 5.09 -20.57
N SER A 201 -19.83 5.27 -21.82
CA SER A 201 -20.23 4.43 -22.94
C SER A 201 -19.01 4.14 -23.81
N PRO A 202 -19.09 3.19 -24.77
CA PRO A 202 -18.02 3.00 -25.74
C PRO A 202 -17.67 4.27 -26.54
N GLN A 203 -18.59 5.22 -26.66
CA GLN A 203 -18.36 6.51 -27.34
C GLN A 203 -17.88 7.62 -26.39
N ALA A 204 -18.06 7.46 -25.08
CA ALA A 204 -17.70 8.42 -24.05
C ALA A 204 -17.10 7.69 -22.83
N PRO A 205 -15.87 7.16 -22.93
CA PRO A 205 -15.28 6.38 -21.85
C PRO A 205 -14.94 7.25 -20.63
N HIS A 206 -15.02 6.66 -19.44
CA HIS A 206 -14.58 7.28 -18.20
C HIS A 206 -13.21 6.76 -17.78
N ARG A 207 -12.28 7.66 -17.46
CA ARG A 207 -10.97 7.29 -16.90
C ARG A 207 -11.04 7.34 -15.37
N TYR A 208 -10.71 6.24 -14.70
CA TYR A 208 -10.53 6.21 -13.26
C TYR A 208 -9.23 6.91 -12.86
N ASP A 209 -8.17 6.66 -13.63
CA ASP A 209 -6.84 7.24 -13.47
C ASP A 209 -5.97 7.05 -14.75
N SER A 210 -4.65 7.14 -14.62
CA SER A 210 -3.68 6.92 -15.70
C SER A 210 -3.62 5.48 -16.20
N CYS A 211 -4.08 4.51 -15.40
CA CYS A 211 -3.93 3.08 -15.62
C CYS A 211 -5.23 2.42 -16.06
N PHE A 212 -6.38 2.90 -15.59
CA PHE A 212 -7.66 2.26 -15.83
C PHE A 212 -8.74 3.21 -16.34
N TRP A 213 -9.58 2.67 -17.21
CA TRP A 213 -10.75 3.34 -17.75
C TRP A 213 -11.89 2.35 -17.98
N THR A 214 -13.08 2.83 -18.28
CA THR A 214 -14.25 2.01 -18.59
C THR A 214 -15.06 2.60 -19.73
N ASP A 215 -15.69 1.72 -20.51
CA ASP A 215 -16.74 2.05 -21.47
C ASP A 215 -18.16 1.94 -20.87
N GLY A 216 -18.28 1.76 -19.55
CA GLY A 216 -19.54 1.53 -18.84
C GLY A 216 -19.91 0.05 -18.69
N GLU A 217 -19.41 -0.82 -19.55
CA GLU A 217 -19.68 -2.27 -19.49
C GLU A 217 -18.51 -3.03 -18.85
N ARG A 218 -17.28 -2.62 -19.14
CA ARG A 218 -16.06 -3.30 -18.69
C ARG A 218 -15.01 -2.31 -18.23
N VAL A 219 -14.11 -2.78 -17.36
CA VAL A 219 -12.91 -2.05 -16.97
C VAL A 219 -11.77 -2.45 -17.89
N TYR A 220 -11.01 -1.49 -18.39
CA TYR A 220 -9.88 -1.70 -19.27
C TYR A 220 -8.62 -1.10 -18.66
N ARG A 221 -7.49 -1.70 -19.01
CA ARG A 221 -6.16 -1.25 -18.61
C ARG A 221 -5.49 -0.49 -19.74
N TRP A 222 -4.87 0.65 -19.43
CA TRP A 222 -4.03 1.43 -20.33
C TRP A 222 -2.53 1.12 -20.13
N PRO A 223 -1.71 1.06 -21.20
CA PRO A 223 -2.11 0.97 -22.61
C PRO A 223 -2.64 -0.44 -22.92
N GLY A 224 -3.77 -0.51 -23.64
CA GLY A 224 -4.38 -1.77 -24.06
C GLY A 224 -5.91 -1.74 -24.07
N ASP A 225 -6.49 -2.75 -24.71
CA ASP A 225 -7.94 -2.94 -24.85
C ASP A 225 -8.42 -4.27 -24.23
N ALA A 226 -7.54 -4.99 -23.52
CA ALA A 226 -7.93 -6.19 -22.80
C ALA A 226 -8.70 -5.79 -21.53
N PRO A 227 -9.94 -6.30 -21.34
CA PRO A 227 -10.70 -6.02 -20.14
C PRO A 227 -10.05 -6.68 -18.92
N VAL A 228 -10.13 -5.99 -17.77
CA VAL A 228 -9.81 -6.57 -16.48
C VAL A 228 -10.89 -7.61 -16.18
N GLN A 229 -10.46 -8.86 -16.03
CA GLN A 229 -11.37 -9.97 -15.81
C GLN A 229 -12.14 -9.78 -14.49
N ASP A 230 -13.46 -9.97 -14.56
CA ASP A 230 -14.39 -9.96 -13.43
C ASP A 230 -14.45 -8.65 -12.62
N ALA A 231 -13.97 -7.53 -13.17
CA ALA A 231 -14.03 -6.22 -12.52
C ALA A 231 -15.35 -5.50 -12.81
N ALA A 232 -16.08 -5.09 -11.77
CA ALA A 232 -17.31 -4.30 -11.90
C ALA A 232 -17.00 -2.81 -12.09
N PRO A 233 -17.36 -2.18 -13.23
CA PRO A 233 -16.99 -0.79 -13.52
C PRO A 233 -17.44 0.23 -12.46
N LEU A 234 -18.71 0.18 -12.04
CA LEU A 234 -19.29 1.22 -11.19
C LEU A 234 -18.61 1.37 -9.82
N THR A 235 -18.01 0.29 -9.34
CA THR A 235 -17.41 0.20 -8.01
C THR A 235 -15.89 0.09 -8.07
N PHE A 236 -15.32 -0.10 -9.28
CA PHE A 236 -13.88 -0.18 -9.49
C PHE A 236 -13.20 1.13 -9.10
N ARG A 237 -12.19 1.01 -8.23
CA ARG A 237 -11.42 2.15 -7.74
C ARG A 237 -10.08 1.70 -7.19
N ARG A 238 -9.15 2.65 -7.16
CA ARG A 238 -7.86 2.48 -6.51
C ARG A 238 -7.98 2.53 -4.99
N VAL A 239 -7.26 1.64 -4.29
CA VAL A 239 -7.25 1.53 -2.81
C VAL A 239 -5.96 2.08 -2.22
N THR A 240 -4.81 1.81 -2.83
CA THR A 240 -3.51 2.36 -2.38
C THR A 240 -3.08 3.51 -3.27
N PRO A 241 -2.30 4.49 -2.78
CA PRO A 241 -1.62 5.44 -3.67
C PRO A 241 -0.84 4.70 -4.79
N ALA A 242 -0.65 5.30 -5.97
CA ALA A 242 0.08 4.72 -7.13
C ALA A 242 1.54 5.21 -7.21
N ASN A 243 2.52 4.31 -7.33
CA ASN A 243 3.95 4.68 -7.11
C ASN A 243 4.53 5.38 -8.34
N ALA A 244 5.82 5.71 -8.33
CA ALA A 244 6.48 6.27 -9.52
C ALA A 244 6.37 5.34 -10.74
N MET A 245 6.15 4.04 -10.51
CA MET A 245 5.85 3.03 -11.52
C MET A 245 4.35 2.70 -11.60
N ASP A 246 3.45 3.59 -11.16
CA ASP A 246 1.99 3.46 -11.19
C ASP A 246 1.41 2.15 -10.61
N SER A 247 2.17 1.42 -9.80
CA SER A 247 1.75 0.16 -9.18
C SER A 247 0.86 0.44 -7.96
N ALA A 248 -0.29 -0.23 -7.88
CA ALA A 248 -1.29 -0.01 -6.84
C ALA A 248 -2.27 -1.19 -6.71
N PHE A 249 -2.93 -1.27 -5.56
CA PHE A 249 -4.09 -2.13 -5.36
C PHE A 249 -5.38 -1.43 -5.77
N TYR A 250 -6.29 -2.19 -6.37
CA TYR A 250 -7.62 -1.79 -6.82
C TYR A 250 -8.67 -2.73 -6.25
N THR A 251 -9.90 -2.26 -6.16
CA THR A 251 -11.04 -3.06 -5.76
C THR A 251 -12.30 -2.57 -6.44
N ASP A 252 -13.27 -3.46 -6.57
CA ASP A 252 -14.64 -3.15 -6.97
C ASP A 252 -15.65 -3.47 -5.84
N GLY A 253 -15.15 -3.70 -4.61
CA GLY A 253 -15.95 -4.12 -3.46
C GLY A 253 -16.22 -5.62 -3.38
N ARG A 254 -15.96 -6.39 -4.45
CA ARG A 254 -16.14 -7.85 -4.50
C ARG A 254 -14.82 -8.60 -4.64
N GLN A 255 -13.81 -7.95 -5.19
CA GLN A 255 -12.49 -8.51 -5.43
C GLN A 255 -11.42 -7.43 -5.27
N VAL A 256 -10.20 -7.86 -4.96
CA VAL A 256 -9.00 -7.03 -4.94
C VAL A 256 -8.11 -7.43 -6.13
N TRP A 257 -7.54 -6.44 -6.79
CA TRP A 257 -6.49 -6.62 -7.78
C TRP A 257 -5.24 -5.87 -7.38
N TYR A 258 -4.10 -6.39 -7.80
CA TYR A 258 -2.84 -5.66 -7.80
C TYR A 258 -2.46 -5.37 -9.23
N HIS A 259 -2.21 -4.10 -9.53
CA HIS A 259 -1.79 -3.64 -10.84
C HIS A 259 -0.30 -3.31 -10.84
N ARG A 260 0.39 -3.78 -11.89
CA ARG A 260 1.74 -3.35 -12.26
C ARG A 260 1.81 -3.04 -13.75
N PRO A 261 2.32 -1.87 -14.19
CA PRO A 261 2.25 -1.47 -15.60
C PRO A 261 2.97 -2.36 -16.62
N MET A 262 3.94 -3.18 -16.20
CA MET A 262 4.64 -4.10 -17.11
C MET A 262 4.00 -5.49 -17.19
N VAL A 263 3.03 -5.79 -16.32
CA VAL A 263 2.44 -7.12 -16.19
C VAL A 263 0.95 -7.08 -16.53
N GLY A 264 0.19 -6.25 -15.81
CA GLY A 264 -1.27 -6.30 -15.84
C GLY A 264 -1.88 -6.11 -14.47
N ALA A 265 -3.17 -6.43 -14.36
CA ALA A 265 -3.89 -6.53 -13.10
C ALA A 265 -4.05 -8.01 -12.74
N VAL A 266 -3.51 -8.43 -11.60
CA VAL A 266 -3.66 -9.80 -11.10
C VAL A 266 -4.70 -9.84 -9.99
N PRO A 267 -5.62 -10.82 -9.97
CA PRO A 267 -6.55 -11.00 -8.87
C PRO A 267 -5.77 -11.39 -7.59
N VAL A 268 -6.10 -10.75 -6.48
CA VAL A 268 -5.47 -10.97 -5.17
C VAL A 268 -6.36 -11.84 -4.29
N GLN A 269 -7.56 -11.35 -3.96
CA GLN A 269 -8.55 -12.11 -3.20
C GLN A 269 -9.96 -11.58 -3.43
N PRO A 270 -10.98 -12.44 -3.31
CA PRO A 270 -12.37 -11.98 -3.18
C PRO A 270 -12.55 -11.20 -1.87
N LEU A 271 -13.59 -10.39 -1.83
CA LEU A 271 -13.99 -9.57 -0.68
C LEU A 271 -15.36 -9.99 -0.21
N GLU A 272 -15.46 -10.21 1.10
CA GLU A 272 -16.74 -10.34 1.77
C GLU A 272 -17.33 -8.95 2.05
N PRO A 273 -18.67 -8.79 1.98
CA PRO A 273 -19.37 -7.60 2.40
C PRO A 273 -18.86 -7.03 3.73
N GLY A 274 -18.50 -5.75 3.75
CA GLY A 274 -18.02 -5.07 4.95
C GLY A 274 -16.54 -5.33 5.32
N THR A 275 -15.78 -6.08 4.50
CA THR A 275 -14.35 -6.27 4.73
C THR A 275 -13.63 -4.92 4.77
N ALA A 276 -13.09 -4.57 5.94
CA ALA A 276 -12.32 -3.34 6.08
C ALA A 276 -11.02 -3.45 5.28
N MET A 277 -10.71 -2.42 4.50
CA MET A 277 -9.45 -2.28 3.79
C MET A 277 -8.74 -0.98 4.16
N GLN A 278 -7.41 -0.99 4.17
CA GLN A 278 -6.61 0.21 4.29
C GLN A 278 -5.33 0.06 3.49
N GLY A 279 -5.02 1.08 2.70
CA GLY A 279 -3.84 1.12 1.86
C GLY A 279 -2.79 2.08 2.40
N TRP A 280 -1.52 1.69 2.30
CA TRP A 280 -0.38 2.54 2.63
C TRP A 280 0.64 2.56 1.50
N ARG A 281 1.50 3.57 1.61
CA ARG A 281 2.74 3.73 0.87
C ARG A 281 3.83 4.15 1.86
N PRO A 282 4.61 3.21 2.39
CA PRO A 282 5.84 3.56 3.08
C PRO A 282 6.78 4.21 2.03
N PHE A 283 7.55 5.24 2.38
CA PHE A 283 8.59 5.87 1.52
C PHE A 283 8.20 6.93 0.46
N GLY A 284 6.98 7.50 0.48
CA GLY A 284 6.63 8.53 -0.53
C GLY A 284 6.55 7.93 -1.95
N SER A 285 6.77 8.72 -3.01
CA SER A 285 6.45 8.33 -4.41
C SER A 285 7.04 7.00 -4.87
N ASP A 286 8.17 6.58 -4.31
CA ASP A 286 8.97 5.47 -4.85
C ASP A 286 8.73 4.13 -4.12
N GLY A 287 7.95 4.14 -3.03
CA GLY A 287 7.68 2.95 -2.24
C GLY A 287 6.59 2.04 -2.82
N GLU A 288 6.77 0.73 -2.63
CA GLU A 288 5.78 -0.29 -3.00
C GLU A 288 4.49 -0.16 -2.15
N PRO A 289 3.31 -0.35 -2.75
CA PRO A 289 2.05 -0.24 -2.04
C PRO A 289 1.85 -1.42 -1.08
N ILE A 290 1.17 -1.15 0.04
CA ILE A 290 0.78 -2.16 1.03
C ILE A 290 -0.72 -2.05 1.23
N LEU A 291 -1.42 -3.19 1.23
CA LEU A 291 -2.85 -3.27 1.48
C LEU A 291 -3.14 -4.17 2.67
N ARG A 292 -3.73 -3.63 3.73
CA ARG A 292 -4.45 -4.46 4.70
C ARG A 292 -5.86 -4.70 4.18
N CYS A 293 -6.27 -5.96 4.16
CA CYS A 293 -7.60 -6.42 3.82
C CYS A 293 -8.04 -7.44 4.87
N GLY A 294 -8.97 -7.07 5.75
CA GLY A 294 -9.29 -7.85 6.95
C GLY A 294 -8.04 -8.08 7.83
N ASP A 295 -7.79 -9.34 8.18
CA ASP A 295 -6.63 -9.79 8.98
C ASP A 295 -5.44 -10.22 8.12
N THR A 296 -5.40 -9.81 6.86
CA THR A 296 -4.31 -10.08 5.93
C THR A 296 -3.73 -8.77 5.41
N VAL A 297 -2.41 -8.63 5.48
CA VAL A 297 -1.68 -7.59 4.77
C VAL A 297 -1.02 -8.20 3.55
N TRP A 298 -1.31 -7.62 2.39
CA TRP A 298 -0.65 -7.91 1.13
C TRP A 298 0.45 -6.88 0.88
N ALA A 299 1.66 -7.38 0.72
CA ALA A 299 2.84 -6.59 0.43
C ALA A 299 3.59 -7.17 -0.76
N VAL A 300 4.18 -6.31 -1.58
CA VAL A 300 5.08 -6.73 -2.65
C VAL A 300 6.35 -7.33 -2.03
N ALA A 301 6.76 -8.47 -2.55
CA ALA A 301 7.93 -9.22 -2.14
C ALA A 301 8.72 -9.72 -3.37
N CYS A 302 10.02 -9.87 -3.21
CA CYS A 302 10.94 -10.48 -4.18
C CYS A 302 11.51 -11.78 -3.62
N MET A 303 11.70 -12.75 -4.50
CA MET A 303 12.43 -13.98 -4.23
C MET A 303 13.51 -14.16 -5.30
N ASP A 304 14.78 -14.13 -4.88
CA ASP A 304 15.93 -14.29 -5.77
C ASP A 304 16.01 -15.73 -6.29
N TYR A 305 16.51 -15.90 -7.53
CA TYR A 305 16.82 -17.24 -8.01
C TYR A 305 18.06 -17.81 -7.31
N PRO A 306 18.07 -19.12 -6.95
CA PRO A 306 19.17 -19.75 -6.21
C PRO A 306 20.55 -19.63 -6.87
N ASP A 307 20.60 -19.57 -8.20
CA ASP A 307 21.83 -19.44 -8.98
C ASP A 307 22.07 -18.01 -9.51
N GLY A 308 21.26 -17.04 -9.06
CA GLY A 308 21.29 -15.63 -9.50
C GLY A 308 21.91 -14.67 -8.48
N GLY A 309 22.64 -15.17 -7.49
CA GLY A 309 23.08 -14.38 -6.33
C GLY A 309 23.93 -13.15 -6.67
N ASN A 310 23.67 -12.03 -5.96
CA ASN A 310 24.47 -10.81 -5.94
C ASN A 310 25.91 -11.10 -5.46
N VAL A 311 26.85 -11.22 -6.40
CA VAL A 311 28.30 -11.03 -6.14
C VAL A 311 28.77 -9.85 -6.98
N PRO A 312 29.37 -8.80 -6.38
CA PRO A 312 29.84 -7.64 -7.11
C PRO A 312 31.19 -7.96 -7.76
N ASP A 313 31.14 -8.50 -8.98
CA ASP A 313 32.13 -8.21 -10.02
C ASP A 313 31.56 -8.63 -11.39
N GLU A 314 31.55 -7.67 -12.31
CA GLU A 314 31.05 -7.80 -13.67
C GLU A 314 31.89 -8.81 -14.47
N ALA A 315 31.27 -9.93 -14.89
CA ALA A 315 31.62 -10.70 -16.11
C ALA A 315 30.88 -12.05 -16.25
N ASN A 316 30.20 -12.58 -15.24
CA ASN A 316 29.71 -13.98 -15.26
C ASN A 316 28.19 -14.12 -15.06
N TYR A 317 27.37 -13.85 -16.08
CA TYR A 317 25.96 -14.29 -16.13
C TYR A 317 25.56 -14.84 -17.50
N PRO A 318 26.13 -15.97 -17.97
CA PRO A 318 25.87 -16.46 -19.31
C PRO A 318 24.44 -17.02 -19.54
N LEU A 319 23.60 -17.18 -18.49
CA LEU A 319 22.29 -17.87 -18.61
C LEU A 319 21.08 -17.23 -17.90
N GLY A 320 21.23 -16.16 -17.10
CA GLY A 320 20.13 -15.61 -16.29
C GLY A 320 19.69 -16.56 -15.15
N GLY A 321 19.24 -16.03 -14.03
CA GLY A 321 18.80 -16.85 -12.89
C GLY A 321 17.53 -17.65 -13.18
N ASN A 322 16.77 -17.25 -14.20
CA ASN A 322 15.43 -17.72 -14.54
C ASN A 322 15.38 -18.99 -15.41
N THR A 323 16.24 -19.97 -15.14
CA THR A 323 16.11 -21.29 -15.77
C THR A 323 14.75 -21.92 -15.42
N PRO A 324 14.15 -22.77 -16.29
CA PRO A 324 12.84 -23.38 -16.00
C PRO A 324 12.77 -24.08 -14.64
N GLY A 325 13.85 -24.76 -14.21
CA GLY A 325 13.91 -25.40 -12.90
C GLY A 325 14.01 -24.43 -11.73
N ASN A 326 14.63 -23.26 -11.93
CA ASN A 326 14.67 -22.20 -10.93
C ASN A 326 13.33 -21.49 -10.81
N VAL A 327 12.66 -21.23 -11.94
CA VAL A 327 11.29 -20.70 -11.99
C VAL A 327 10.34 -21.63 -11.25
N GLU A 328 10.36 -22.94 -11.55
CA GLU A 328 9.51 -23.92 -10.86
C GLU A 328 9.76 -23.94 -9.35
N ARG A 329 11.02 -23.92 -8.92
CA ARG A 329 11.38 -23.90 -7.49
C ARG A 329 10.90 -22.63 -6.79
N VAL A 330 11.09 -21.46 -7.41
CA VAL A 330 10.67 -20.17 -6.85
C VAL A 330 9.15 -20.08 -6.80
N LEU A 331 8.44 -20.48 -7.85
CA LEU A 331 6.97 -20.55 -7.86
C LEU A 331 6.43 -21.49 -6.77
N GLY A 332 7.07 -22.65 -6.57
CA GLY A 332 6.77 -23.56 -5.45
C GLY A 332 6.99 -22.90 -4.08
N GLY A 333 8.07 -22.13 -3.93
CA GLY A 333 8.35 -21.35 -2.72
C GLY A 333 7.31 -20.26 -2.46
N ILE A 334 6.93 -19.51 -3.48
CA ILE A 334 5.87 -18.48 -3.42
C ILE A 334 4.54 -19.12 -3.02
N ALA A 335 4.14 -20.19 -3.68
CA ALA A 335 2.89 -20.91 -3.38
C ALA A 335 2.86 -21.45 -1.94
N SER A 336 4.00 -21.95 -1.43
CA SER A 336 4.10 -22.44 -0.04
C SER A 336 3.86 -21.36 1.01
N GLN A 337 4.04 -20.08 0.64
CA GLN A 337 3.80 -18.92 1.48
C GLN A 337 2.41 -18.28 1.22
N GLY A 338 1.57 -18.91 0.40
CA GLY A 338 0.28 -18.36 -0.05
C GLY A 338 0.43 -17.14 -0.96
N GLY A 339 1.62 -16.95 -1.54
CA GLY A 339 1.92 -15.79 -2.36
C GLY A 339 1.32 -15.88 -3.77
N ILE A 340 1.15 -14.72 -4.39
CA ILE A 340 0.59 -14.60 -5.76
C ILE A 340 1.70 -14.07 -6.67
N PRO A 341 2.22 -14.89 -7.60
CA PRO A 341 3.25 -14.44 -8.54
C PRO A 341 2.77 -13.24 -9.35
N THR A 342 3.58 -12.18 -9.44
CA THR A 342 3.25 -10.97 -10.20
C THR A 342 4.17 -10.80 -11.39
N TRP A 343 5.49 -10.96 -11.22
CA TRP A 343 6.42 -10.66 -12.30
C TRP A 343 7.68 -11.53 -12.24
N GLU A 344 7.93 -12.26 -13.32
CA GLU A 344 9.21 -12.91 -13.55
C GLU A 344 10.23 -11.90 -14.09
N LYS A 345 11.37 -11.72 -13.39
CA LYS A 345 12.52 -10.98 -13.91
C LYS A 345 13.67 -11.94 -14.23
N ALA A 346 14.76 -11.39 -14.76
CA ALA A 346 15.94 -12.19 -15.10
C ALA A 346 16.66 -12.80 -13.87
N TYR A 347 16.55 -12.16 -12.70
CA TYR A 347 17.34 -12.50 -11.50
C TYR A 347 16.49 -12.75 -10.25
N ASP A 348 15.27 -12.22 -10.20
CA ASP A 348 14.32 -12.43 -9.12
C ASP A 348 12.91 -12.66 -9.66
N TYR A 349 12.04 -13.08 -8.76
CA TYR A 349 10.61 -13.19 -9.00
C TYR A 349 9.87 -12.30 -7.99
N GLU A 350 9.04 -11.40 -8.50
CA GLU A 350 8.18 -10.57 -7.67
C GLU A 350 6.82 -11.24 -7.46
N TYR A 351 6.29 -11.13 -6.24
CA TYR A 351 5.01 -11.69 -5.87
C TYR A 351 4.36 -10.88 -4.75
N LEU A 352 3.06 -11.03 -4.59
CA LEU A 352 2.35 -10.53 -3.42
C LEU A 352 2.44 -11.56 -2.31
N ARG A 353 2.96 -11.14 -1.16
CA ARG A 353 3.05 -11.97 0.03
C ARG A 353 1.92 -11.62 1.01
N PRO A 354 1.07 -12.58 1.40
CA PRO A 354 0.13 -12.37 2.49
C PRO A 354 0.85 -12.48 3.84
N THR A 355 0.49 -11.61 4.77
CA THR A 355 0.96 -11.63 6.16
C THR A 355 -0.24 -11.51 7.08
N ARG A 356 -0.41 -12.45 8.02
CA ARG A 356 -1.48 -12.39 9.02
C ARG A 356 -1.16 -11.35 10.08
N VAL A 357 -2.15 -10.52 10.38
CA VAL A 357 -2.08 -9.42 11.37
C VAL A 357 -3.40 -9.33 12.13
N LEU A 358 -3.41 -8.65 13.27
CA LEU A 358 -4.64 -8.22 13.94
C LEU A 358 -5.18 -6.98 13.24
N GLY A 359 -6.07 -7.16 12.26
CA GLY A 359 -6.41 -6.14 11.27
C GLY A 359 -6.99 -4.83 11.83
N GLN A 360 -7.54 -4.84 13.03
CA GLN A 360 -8.19 -3.68 13.65
C GLN A 360 -7.22 -2.73 14.32
N SER A 361 -6.20 -3.33 14.92
CA SER A 361 -5.11 -2.62 15.56
C SER A 361 -3.95 -2.37 14.61
N PHE A 362 -3.96 -2.97 13.41
CA PHE A 362 -2.88 -2.82 12.44
C PHE A 362 -2.76 -1.36 11.99
N ALA A 363 -1.65 -0.75 12.34
CA ALA A 363 -1.37 0.65 12.13
C ALA A 363 0.03 0.86 11.54
N HIS A 364 0.15 1.89 10.71
CA HIS A 364 1.44 2.37 10.23
C HIS A 364 2.08 3.26 11.28
N LEU A 365 3.34 2.98 11.61
CA LEU A 365 4.11 3.77 12.56
C LEU A 365 4.86 4.88 11.84
N LYS A 366 5.97 4.51 11.20
CA LYS A 366 6.88 5.42 10.48
C LYS A 366 7.64 4.62 9.44
N ASP A 367 7.88 5.22 8.28
CA ASP A 367 8.65 4.63 7.19
C ASP A 367 8.15 3.22 6.87
N SER A 368 8.97 2.19 7.06
CA SER A 368 8.63 0.79 6.77
C SER A 368 7.93 0.08 7.93
N LEU A 369 7.79 0.71 9.09
CA LEU A 369 7.37 0.06 10.34
C LEU A 369 5.85 0.12 10.51
N PHE A 370 5.30 -1.01 10.91
CA PHE A 370 3.89 -1.18 11.25
C PHE A 370 3.80 -1.94 12.57
N GLU A 371 2.67 -1.85 13.24
CA GLU A 371 2.39 -2.70 14.40
C GLU A 371 0.91 -3.03 14.47
N ASP A 372 0.59 -4.06 15.23
CA ASP A 372 -0.77 -4.34 15.69
C ASP A 372 -0.75 -4.61 17.20
N GLY A 373 -1.85 -5.09 17.78
CA GLY A 373 -1.95 -5.36 19.21
C GLY A 373 -1.00 -6.44 19.74
N GLU A 374 -0.36 -7.22 18.87
CA GLU A 374 0.49 -8.34 19.24
C GLU A 374 1.94 -8.23 18.74
N SER A 375 2.15 -7.59 17.59
CA SER A 375 3.41 -7.69 16.85
C SER A 375 3.83 -6.37 16.22
N VAL A 376 5.14 -6.25 16.01
CA VAL A 376 5.73 -5.19 15.18
C VAL A 376 6.20 -5.80 13.87
N TYR A 377 6.01 -5.07 12.79
CA TYR A 377 6.31 -5.49 11.43
C TYR A 377 7.16 -4.45 10.72
N VAL A 378 7.87 -4.90 9.69
CA VAL A 378 8.63 -4.04 8.80
C VAL A 378 8.46 -4.48 7.36
N GLN A 379 8.18 -3.52 6.48
CA GLN A 379 8.20 -3.74 5.05
C GLN A 379 9.66 -3.87 4.58
N ALA A 380 9.99 -5.03 4.01
CA ALA A 380 11.29 -5.34 3.43
C ALA A 380 11.12 -5.86 1.98
N ALA A 381 12.24 -6.13 1.31
CA ALA A 381 12.22 -6.72 -0.02
C ALA A 381 11.50 -8.09 -0.05
N GLN A 382 11.48 -8.82 1.07
CA GLN A 382 10.78 -10.10 1.20
C GLN A 382 9.30 -9.96 1.59
N GLY A 383 8.73 -8.74 1.53
CA GLY A 383 7.37 -8.42 1.97
C GLY A 383 7.31 -7.87 3.39
N LEU A 384 6.14 -7.92 4.01
CA LEU A 384 5.94 -7.50 5.39
C LEU A 384 6.44 -8.59 6.35
N LEU A 385 7.49 -8.29 7.12
CA LEU A 385 8.13 -9.24 8.03
C LEU A 385 7.81 -8.90 9.48
N ARG A 386 7.48 -9.92 10.27
CA ARG A 386 7.36 -9.79 11.73
C ARG A 386 8.74 -9.62 12.37
N LEU A 387 8.88 -8.65 13.26
CA LEU A 387 10.07 -8.46 14.09
C LEU A 387 10.01 -9.41 15.29
N GLU A 388 10.71 -10.54 15.19
CA GLU A 388 10.66 -11.58 16.23
C GLU A 388 11.12 -11.07 17.61
N GLY A 389 10.21 -11.16 18.58
CA GLY A 389 10.38 -10.70 19.96
C GLY A 389 10.38 -9.18 20.16
N ALA A 390 9.94 -8.41 19.16
CA ALA A 390 9.55 -7.02 19.36
C ALA A 390 8.17 -6.93 20.01
N LEU A 391 7.94 -5.88 20.80
CA LEU A 391 6.69 -5.57 21.50
C LEU A 391 6.04 -4.31 20.90
N PRO A 392 4.74 -4.34 20.56
CA PRO A 392 4.00 -3.15 20.13
C PRO A 392 4.13 -1.99 21.10
N GLY A 393 4.13 -0.75 20.59
CA GLY A 393 4.25 0.47 21.37
C GLY A 393 5.63 0.75 21.96
N MET A 394 6.64 -0.09 21.69
CA MET A 394 8.02 0.08 22.18
C MET A 394 9.04 0.40 21.08
N THR A 395 8.58 0.66 19.85
CA THR A 395 9.47 0.88 18.71
C THR A 395 9.98 2.31 18.67
N THR A 396 11.30 2.47 18.68
CA THR A 396 12.00 3.75 18.48
C THR A 396 12.79 3.70 17.18
N ASP A 397 12.59 4.69 16.32
CA ASP A 397 13.35 4.85 15.08
C ASP A 397 14.71 5.49 15.36
N LEU A 398 15.77 4.93 14.81
CA LEU A 398 17.15 5.40 14.97
C LEU A 398 17.89 5.30 13.62
N GLY A 399 17.50 6.14 12.67
CA GLY A 399 18.11 6.19 11.34
C GLY A 399 17.75 4.95 10.51
N ALA A 400 18.74 4.14 10.14
CA ALA A 400 18.48 2.88 9.44
C ALA A 400 18.08 1.74 10.39
N LEU A 401 18.24 1.93 11.71
CA LEU A 401 17.95 0.95 12.74
C LEU A 401 16.62 1.24 13.42
N SER A 402 15.97 0.20 13.93
CA SER A 402 14.87 0.33 14.88
C SER A 402 15.22 -0.37 16.19
N LEU A 403 14.91 0.29 17.29
CA LEU A 403 15.06 -0.24 18.64
C LEU A 403 13.70 -0.66 19.15
N ASN A 404 13.61 -1.85 19.72
CA ASN A 404 12.40 -2.33 20.36
C ASN A 404 12.76 -3.26 21.53
N ASN A 405 12.28 -2.93 22.72
CA ASN A 405 12.47 -3.74 23.92
C ASN A 405 13.94 -4.17 24.14
N GLY A 406 14.88 -3.22 24.00
CA GLY A 406 16.32 -3.47 24.16
C GLY A 406 16.98 -4.25 23.02
N ARG A 407 16.25 -4.56 21.94
CA ARG A 407 16.77 -5.18 20.72
C ARG A 407 16.87 -4.19 19.59
N ILE A 408 17.88 -4.37 18.75
CA ILE A 408 18.15 -3.56 17.57
C ILE A 408 17.89 -4.39 16.33
N PHE A 409 17.16 -3.81 15.39
CA PHE A 409 16.79 -4.40 14.11
C PHE A 409 17.25 -3.49 12.97
N HIS A 410 17.54 -4.10 11.82
CA HIS A 410 17.76 -3.42 10.56
C HIS A 410 16.97 -4.14 9.47
N ARG A 411 16.00 -3.46 8.85
CA ARG A 411 15.16 -3.99 7.76
C ARG A 411 14.58 -5.39 8.03
N GLY A 412 14.15 -5.66 9.26
CA GLY A 412 13.51 -6.93 9.64
C GLY A 412 14.42 -7.94 10.32
N GLN A 413 15.73 -7.72 10.24
CA GLN A 413 16.70 -8.64 10.79
C GLN A 413 17.24 -8.11 12.12
N ALA A 414 17.22 -8.95 13.16
CA ALA A 414 17.86 -8.63 14.42
C ALA A 414 19.38 -8.54 14.25
N VAL A 415 20.00 -7.50 14.78
CA VAL A 415 21.46 -7.37 14.79
C VAL A 415 22.02 -8.38 15.79
N ARG A 416 22.87 -9.31 15.34
CA ARG A 416 23.30 -10.44 16.20
C ARG A 416 24.15 -10.00 17.40
N ARG A 417 25.03 -9.03 17.19
CA ARG A 417 25.89 -8.47 18.24
C ARG A 417 25.31 -7.13 18.67
N GLN A 418 24.48 -7.17 19.69
CA GLN A 418 23.74 -6.00 20.20
C GLN A 418 24.72 -5.11 21.01
N PRO A 419 24.92 -3.85 20.62
CA PRO A 419 25.53 -2.84 21.49
C PRO A 419 24.61 -2.50 22.67
N ASP A 420 25.02 -1.55 23.51
CA ASP A 420 24.12 -1.04 24.55
C ASP A 420 23.00 -0.20 23.92
N ALA A 421 21.84 -0.83 23.73
CA ALA A 421 20.68 -0.19 23.12
C ALA A 421 20.16 1.00 23.95
N ALA A 422 20.44 1.08 25.25
CA ALA A 422 19.97 2.18 26.09
C ALA A 422 20.71 3.50 25.82
N THR A 423 21.96 3.42 25.37
CA THR A 423 22.83 4.59 25.11
C THR A 423 23.15 4.77 23.63
N LEU A 424 22.68 3.85 22.78
CA LEU A 424 22.91 3.91 21.34
C LEU A 424 22.24 5.14 20.71
N ARG A 425 23.04 5.91 19.98
CA ARG A 425 22.63 7.10 19.23
C ARG A 425 23.07 7.01 17.76
N HIS A 426 22.28 7.62 16.88
CA HIS A 426 22.64 7.80 15.47
C HIS A 426 23.64 8.95 15.36
N VAL A 427 24.81 8.70 14.78
CA VAL A 427 25.81 9.75 14.49
C VAL A 427 25.47 10.42 13.15
N GLY A 428 25.03 9.61 12.17
CA GLY A 428 24.69 10.03 10.81
C GLY A 428 25.05 8.94 9.80
N HIS A 429 24.34 8.88 8.67
CA HIS A 429 24.48 7.81 7.67
C HIS A 429 24.42 6.41 8.33
N ASP A 430 25.44 5.57 8.11
CA ASP A 430 25.55 4.22 8.66
C ASP A 430 26.34 4.18 9.99
N LEU A 431 26.65 5.33 10.60
CA LEU A 431 27.44 5.43 11.83
C LEU A 431 26.56 5.62 13.08
N TYR A 432 26.89 4.85 14.12
CA TYR A 432 26.21 4.83 15.41
C TYR A 432 27.24 4.85 16.54
N ALA A 433 26.86 5.29 17.73
CA ALA A 433 27.72 5.21 18.91
C ALA A 433 26.90 4.91 20.16
N ASP A 434 27.46 4.15 21.08
CA ASP A 434 26.98 4.05 22.46
C ASP A 434 28.00 4.72 23.40
N ASP A 435 27.81 4.64 24.72
CA ASP A 435 28.74 5.27 25.68
C ASP A 435 30.16 4.66 25.66
N ARG A 436 30.37 3.54 24.98
CA ARG A 436 31.61 2.75 25.02
C ARG A 436 32.32 2.68 23.68
N ARG A 437 31.59 2.75 22.56
CA ARG A 437 32.09 2.38 21.23
C ARG A 437 31.38 3.13 20.11
N VAL A 438 32.06 3.23 18.98
CA VAL A 438 31.52 3.67 17.70
C VAL A 438 31.35 2.47 16.78
N TYR A 439 30.26 2.45 16.03
CA TYR A 439 29.85 1.37 15.16
C TYR A 439 29.56 1.88 13.75
N LEU A 440 29.93 1.06 12.75
CA LEU A 440 29.49 1.19 11.39
C LEU A 440 28.54 0.05 11.05
N LEU A 441 27.33 0.39 10.61
CA LEU A 441 26.36 -0.55 10.08
C LEU A 441 26.88 -1.11 8.75
N ARG A 442 27.00 -2.42 8.68
CA ARG A 442 27.38 -3.16 7.47
C ARG A 442 26.49 -4.37 7.31
N ARG A 443 26.54 -4.96 6.12
CA ARG A 443 26.01 -6.31 5.89
C ARG A 443 27.16 -7.28 5.70
N GLU A 444 27.12 -8.39 6.44
CA GLU A 444 28.07 -9.50 6.32
C GLU A 444 27.36 -10.73 5.74
N MET A 445 28.11 -11.61 5.07
CA MET A 445 27.59 -12.85 4.51
C MET A 445 27.97 -14.05 5.39
N ASP A 446 26.97 -14.86 5.76
CA ASP A 446 27.18 -16.18 6.34
C ASP A 446 27.10 -17.25 5.24
N GLY A 447 28.09 -17.28 4.36
CA GLY A 447 28.08 -18.13 3.18
C GLY A 447 27.08 -17.63 2.13
N ILE A 448 25.78 -17.86 2.34
CA ILE A 448 24.71 -17.54 1.37
C ILE A 448 23.87 -16.34 1.82
N HIS A 449 23.67 -16.14 3.13
CA HIS A 449 22.74 -15.13 3.63
C HIS A 449 23.44 -13.86 4.11
N SER A 450 22.93 -12.71 3.68
CA SER A 450 23.36 -11.40 4.16
C SER A 450 22.62 -11.03 5.45
N HIS A 451 23.35 -10.55 6.46
CA HIS A 451 22.79 -10.12 7.75
C HIS A 451 23.43 -8.82 8.26
N PRO A 452 22.70 -8.00 9.03
CA PRO A 452 23.20 -6.73 9.52
C PRO A 452 24.13 -6.93 10.70
N VAL A 453 25.22 -6.17 10.70
CA VAL A 453 26.19 -6.13 11.80
C VAL A 453 26.55 -4.68 12.11
N LEU A 454 26.86 -4.44 13.38
CA LEU A 454 27.45 -3.19 13.85
C LEU A 454 28.93 -3.44 14.10
N ARG A 455 29.76 -3.10 13.10
CA ARG A 455 31.21 -3.28 13.16
C ARG A 455 31.82 -2.19 14.03
N ILE A 456 32.58 -2.60 15.05
CA ILE A 456 33.26 -1.66 15.96
C ILE A 456 34.41 -0.97 15.23
N LEU A 457 34.42 0.36 15.25
CA LEU A 457 35.58 1.15 14.88
C LEU A 457 36.57 1.10 16.05
N GLN A 458 37.65 0.35 15.88
CA GLN A 458 38.66 0.21 16.94
C GLN A 458 39.27 1.56 17.30
N ASP A 459 39.52 1.74 18.59
CA ASP A 459 40.16 2.92 19.20
C ASP A 459 39.43 4.27 19.03
N ALA A 460 38.23 4.28 18.45
CA ALA A 460 37.42 5.50 18.33
C ALA A 460 36.86 5.96 19.69
N ASP A 461 37.02 7.26 20.02
CA ASP A 461 36.39 7.87 21.19
C ASP A 461 34.90 8.19 20.90
N PRO A 462 33.93 7.45 21.47
CA PRO A 462 32.51 7.64 21.19
C PRO A 462 31.95 9.00 21.63
N ALA A 463 32.58 9.68 22.59
CA ALA A 463 32.13 10.98 23.08
C ALA A 463 32.53 12.12 22.13
N ARG A 464 33.59 11.93 21.33
CA ARG A 464 34.13 12.94 20.42
C ARG A 464 33.91 12.64 18.94
N PHE A 465 33.55 11.40 18.63
CA PHE A 465 33.38 10.94 17.26
C PHE A 465 32.28 11.71 16.52
N ARG A 466 32.66 12.26 15.36
CA ARG A 466 31.78 13.06 14.49
C ARG A 466 32.08 12.81 13.01
N ILE A 467 31.08 13.05 12.18
CA ILE A 467 31.25 13.16 10.73
C ILE A 467 31.75 14.57 10.43
N THR A 468 32.84 14.68 9.67
CA THR A 468 33.40 15.98 9.25
C THR A 468 32.94 16.36 7.86
N HIS A 469 32.92 15.40 6.94
CA HIS A 469 32.56 15.63 5.55
C HIS A 469 31.83 14.43 4.97
N VAL A 470 30.85 14.72 4.12
CA VAL A 470 30.09 13.73 3.36
C VAL A 470 30.31 14.06 1.89
N LEU A 471 30.92 13.11 1.19
CA LEU A 471 31.22 13.15 -0.24
C LEU A 471 30.46 11.99 -0.91
N PRO A 472 30.25 12.03 -2.24
CA PRO A 472 29.72 10.87 -2.95
C PRO A 472 30.58 9.63 -2.66
N ASN A 473 29.96 8.54 -2.19
CA ASN A 473 30.62 7.28 -1.82
C ASN A 473 31.71 7.36 -0.72
N ALA A 474 31.88 8.52 -0.07
CA ALA A 474 32.91 8.72 0.94
C ALA A 474 32.44 9.54 2.15
N ILE A 475 32.63 8.99 3.35
CA ILE A 475 32.35 9.65 4.62
C ILE A 475 33.66 9.80 5.38
N LEU A 476 34.04 11.05 5.66
CA LEU A 476 35.16 11.38 6.52
C LEU A 476 34.65 11.66 7.93
N SER A 477 35.27 11.01 8.92
CA SER A 477 34.94 11.15 10.33
C SER A 477 36.19 11.22 11.19
N ASP A 478 36.09 11.84 12.34
CA ASP A 478 37.20 11.99 13.28
C ASP A 478 36.72 12.00 14.74
N ASP A 479 37.64 11.77 15.67
CA ASP A 479 37.44 11.87 17.11
C ASP A 479 38.47 12.81 17.77
N GLU A 480 39.01 13.74 16.99
CA GLU A 480 40.11 14.66 17.30
C GLU A 480 41.50 14.03 17.38
N GLN A 481 41.61 12.69 17.43
CA GLN A 481 42.90 12.00 17.50
C GLN A 481 43.24 11.23 16.22
N GLN A 482 42.22 10.63 15.61
CA GLN A 482 42.29 9.78 14.44
C GLN A 482 41.21 10.16 13.42
N VAL A 483 41.45 9.79 12.17
CA VAL A 483 40.53 10.02 11.04
C VAL A 483 40.14 8.67 10.46
N TRP A 484 38.87 8.55 10.06
CA TRP A 484 38.35 7.39 9.34
C TRP A 484 37.74 7.82 8.01
N LEU A 485 38.00 7.03 6.97
CA LEU A 485 37.37 7.10 5.66
C LEU A 485 36.46 5.87 5.49
N ASN A 486 35.15 6.08 5.37
CA ASN A 486 34.16 5.00 5.28
C ASN A 486 34.25 3.98 6.45
N GLY A 487 34.68 4.46 7.62
CA GLY A 487 34.90 3.70 8.84
C GLY A 487 36.17 2.85 8.86
N GLU A 488 37.06 3.02 7.87
CA GLU A 488 38.43 2.48 7.89
C GLU A 488 39.40 3.55 8.42
N PRO A 489 40.30 3.21 9.35
CA PRO A 489 41.21 4.18 9.95
C PRO A 489 42.31 4.62 8.98
N LEU A 490 42.56 5.93 8.90
CA LEU A 490 43.70 6.50 8.19
C LEU A 490 44.89 6.61 9.15
N HIS A 491 45.74 5.57 9.15
CA HIS A 491 46.88 5.49 10.07
C HIS A 491 47.86 6.65 9.89
N GLY A 492 48.23 7.29 11.01
CA GLY A 492 49.19 8.40 11.02
C GLY A 492 48.63 9.76 10.59
N VAL A 493 47.37 9.82 10.14
CA VAL A 493 46.71 11.07 9.75
C VAL A 493 46.12 11.77 10.96
N LYS A 494 46.40 13.07 11.10
CA LYS A 494 45.78 13.91 12.13
C LYS A 494 44.59 14.67 11.54
N PRO A 495 43.47 14.86 12.27
CA PRO A 495 42.29 15.54 11.73
C PRO A 495 42.59 16.91 11.12
N ARG A 496 43.48 17.70 11.74
CA ARG A 496 43.92 19.01 11.23
C ARG A 496 44.66 18.99 9.88
N ALA A 497 45.14 17.83 9.45
CA ALA A 497 45.83 17.67 8.17
C ALA A 497 44.84 17.44 7.02
N VAL A 498 43.60 17.03 7.34
CA VAL A 498 42.54 16.81 6.36
C VAL A 498 42.06 18.16 5.83
N LYS A 499 42.11 18.34 4.51
CA LYS A 499 41.66 19.56 3.83
C LYS A 499 40.92 19.22 2.56
N LEU A 500 39.75 19.80 2.35
CA LEU A 500 39.09 19.80 1.04
C LEU A 500 39.88 20.68 0.08
N MET A 501 40.04 20.20 -1.16
CA MET A 501 40.72 20.89 -2.25
C MET A 501 39.72 21.30 -3.36
N GLY A 502 38.43 21.06 -3.15
CA GLY A 502 37.32 21.33 -4.06
C GLY A 502 36.07 20.63 -3.55
N VAL A 503 35.12 20.33 -4.46
CA VAL A 503 33.86 19.66 -4.12
C VAL A 503 34.07 18.18 -3.78
N PHE A 504 34.92 17.47 -4.54
CA PHE A 504 35.12 16.02 -4.41
C PHE A 504 36.56 15.60 -4.10
N PHE A 505 37.52 16.53 -4.19
CA PHE A 505 38.92 16.28 -3.89
C PHE A 505 39.28 16.71 -2.48
N TRP A 506 40.15 15.94 -1.82
CA TRP A 506 40.68 16.27 -0.50
C TRP A 506 42.05 15.66 -0.28
N THR A 507 42.76 16.13 0.74
CA THR A 507 44.07 15.61 1.13
C THR A 507 44.12 15.31 2.61
N ASP A 508 44.87 14.28 3.00
CA ASP A 508 45.26 13.98 4.39
C ASP A 508 46.57 14.70 4.82
N GLY A 509 47.11 15.55 3.94
CA GLY A 509 48.40 16.23 4.09
C GLY A 509 49.58 15.53 3.42
N VAL A 510 49.42 14.27 2.98
CA VAL A 510 50.47 13.45 2.32
C VAL A 510 49.99 12.91 0.97
N HIS A 511 48.71 12.58 0.86
CA HIS A 511 48.07 11.99 -0.30
C HIS A 511 46.89 12.87 -0.73
N VAL A 512 46.51 12.75 -2.01
CA VAL A 512 45.29 13.35 -2.55
C VAL A 512 44.29 12.25 -2.87
N TYR A 513 43.03 12.54 -2.62
CA TYR A 513 41.90 11.65 -2.83
C TYR A 513 40.84 12.36 -3.67
N HIS A 514 40.15 11.59 -4.50
CA HIS A 514 38.83 11.93 -5.05
C HIS A 514 37.81 11.01 -4.38
N CYS A 515 36.88 11.57 -3.62
CA CYS A 515 35.97 10.81 -2.75
C CYS A 515 36.73 9.76 -1.91
N GLU A 516 36.45 8.47 -2.06
CA GLU A 516 37.10 7.38 -1.32
C GLU A 516 38.42 6.93 -1.94
N LYS A 517 38.70 7.34 -3.18
CA LYS A 517 39.80 6.82 -3.96
C LYS A 517 41.04 7.69 -3.83
N ARG A 518 42.14 7.07 -3.44
CA ARG A 518 43.46 7.70 -3.44
C ARG A 518 43.97 7.84 -4.87
N ILE A 519 44.44 9.04 -5.22
CA ILE A 519 45.06 9.33 -6.52
C ILE A 519 46.54 8.95 -6.45
N ALA A 520 46.97 8.04 -7.31
CA ALA A 520 48.35 7.59 -7.34
C ALA A 520 49.29 8.72 -7.79
N GLN A 521 50.43 8.87 -7.09
CA GLN A 521 51.49 9.84 -7.40
C GLN A 521 51.08 11.33 -7.33
N ALA A 522 49.89 11.63 -6.80
CA ALA A 522 49.50 13.00 -6.52
C ALA A 522 50.26 13.56 -5.31
N ASP A 523 50.82 14.76 -5.47
CA ASP A 523 51.47 15.58 -4.45
C ASP A 523 50.49 16.70 -4.04
N PRO A 524 49.97 16.68 -2.80
CA PRO A 524 49.03 17.69 -2.33
C PRO A 524 49.51 19.14 -2.48
N ALA A 525 50.83 19.38 -2.48
CA ALA A 525 51.38 20.72 -2.62
C ALA A 525 51.33 21.27 -4.06
N ARG A 526 51.15 20.39 -5.05
CA ARG A 526 51.16 20.71 -6.49
C ARG A 526 49.85 20.38 -7.19
N PHE A 527 48.93 19.73 -6.49
CA PHE A 527 47.64 19.30 -7.04
C PHE A 527 46.65 20.46 -7.04
N GLU A 528 46.21 20.84 -8.23
CA GLU A 528 45.30 21.96 -8.47
C GLU A 528 43.97 21.42 -9.00
N VAL A 529 42.88 21.62 -8.25
CA VAL A 529 41.53 21.30 -8.74
C VAL A 529 41.09 22.40 -9.69
N LEU A 530 40.61 22.01 -10.87
CA LEU A 530 40.24 22.92 -11.94
C LEU A 530 38.76 23.27 -11.80
N ALA A 531 38.46 24.52 -11.41
CA ALA A 531 37.11 24.99 -11.11
C ALA A 531 36.41 24.13 -10.04
N ASP A 532 35.09 24.29 -9.89
CA ASP A 532 34.27 23.38 -9.08
C ASP A 532 33.88 22.15 -9.93
N SER A 533 34.87 21.35 -10.35
CA SER A 533 34.68 20.20 -11.26
C SER A 533 35.32 18.90 -10.76
N ASP A 534 35.14 17.82 -11.54
CA ASP A 534 35.83 16.52 -11.35
C ASP A 534 37.24 16.52 -11.98
N TYR A 535 37.71 17.64 -12.56
CA TYR A 535 39.04 17.74 -13.16
C TYR A 535 40.06 18.35 -12.20
N ALA A 536 41.28 17.86 -12.29
CA ALA A 536 42.42 18.42 -11.59
C ALA A 536 43.69 18.31 -12.43
N ARG A 537 44.74 19.04 -12.08
CA ARG A 537 46.05 18.90 -12.71
C ARG A 537 47.17 18.94 -11.69
N GLN A 538 48.28 18.34 -12.08
CA GLN A 538 49.55 18.42 -11.37
C GLN A 538 50.67 18.33 -12.39
N ASP A 539 51.54 19.34 -12.42
CA ASP A 539 52.64 19.45 -13.39
C ASP A 539 52.11 19.23 -14.84
N GLU A 540 52.58 18.19 -15.55
CA GLU A 540 52.15 17.84 -16.91
C GLU A 540 51.01 16.81 -16.97
N ALA A 541 50.39 16.47 -15.83
CA ALA A 541 49.31 15.51 -15.75
C ALA A 541 47.96 16.22 -15.52
N VAL A 542 46.94 15.79 -16.26
CA VAL A 542 45.54 16.12 -16.01
C VAL A 542 44.85 14.87 -15.50
N TYR A 543 43.93 15.05 -14.56
CA TYR A 543 43.15 14.01 -13.94
C TYR A 543 41.66 14.31 -14.12
N PHE A 544 40.87 13.28 -14.36
CA PHE A 544 39.43 13.27 -14.16
C PHE A 544 39.15 12.26 -13.03
N ARG A 545 38.59 12.75 -11.91
CA ARG A 545 38.44 11.97 -10.67
C ARG A 545 39.78 11.37 -10.21
N ASP A 546 39.83 10.05 -10.02
CA ASP A 546 41.03 9.32 -9.63
C ASP A 546 41.95 8.93 -10.81
N GLN A 547 41.55 9.20 -12.05
CA GLN A 547 42.24 8.73 -13.24
C GLN A 547 43.00 9.84 -13.97
N ARG A 548 44.22 9.53 -14.43
CA ARG A 548 45.00 10.42 -15.28
C ARG A 548 44.50 10.34 -16.72
N ILE A 549 44.28 11.49 -17.37
CA ILE A 549 43.90 11.60 -18.78
C ILE A 549 45.15 11.51 -19.67
N PRO A 550 45.31 10.46 -20.48
CA PRO A 550 46.51 10.30 -21.30
C PRO A 550 46.60 11.32 -22.43
N GLY A 551 47.76 11.97 -22.54
CA GLY A 551 48.08 12.91 -23.62
C GLY A 551 47.35 14.25 -23.56
N ALA A 552 46.55 14.52 -22.52
CA ALA A 552 45.96 15.83 -22.30
C ALA A 552 47.04 16.89 -22.12
N ASP A 553 46.83 18.07 -22.72
CA ASP A 553 47.76 19.17 -22.56
C ASP A 553 47.43 20.01 -21.32
N ALA A 554 48.04 19.66 -20.18
CA ALA A 554 47.81 20.30 -18.89
C ALA A 554 47.97 21.84 -18.90
N ALA A 555 48.85 22.37 -19.76
CA ALA A 555 49.12 23.81 -19.84
C ALA A 555 47.95 24.63 -20.42
N SER A 556 47.14 24.03 -21.31
CA SER A 556 45.97 24.69 -21.92
C SER A 556 44.63 24.05 -21.53
N PHE A 557 44.66 23.09 -20.60
CA PHE A 557 43.46 22.39 -20.16
C PHE A 557 42.56 23.30 -19.33
N VAL A 558 41.29 23.37 -19.70
CA VAL A 558 40.23 24.14 -19.06
C VAL A 558 39.04 23.23 -18.82
N ALA A 559 38.59 23.16 -17.57
CA ALA A 559 37.33 22.52 -17.22
C ALA A 559 36.18 23.47 -17.53
N ASP A 560 35.24 23.04 -18.38
CA ASP A 560 34.08 23.83 -18.78
C ASP A 560 32.91 23.60 -17.80
N ASP A 561 32.73 22.36 -17.35
CA ASP A 561 31.77 21.97 -16.29
C ASP A 561 32.26 20.70 -15.55
N MET A 562 31.35 20.04 -14.81
CA MET A 562 31.63 18.80 -14.06
C MET A 562 32.14 17.63 -14.91
N SER A 563 31.84 17.63 -16.20
CA SER A 563 31.98 16.50 -17.11
C SER A 563 32.59 16.86 -18.45
N THR A 564 32.71 18.13 -18.79
CA THR A 564 33.30 18.58 -20.05
C THR A 564 34.50 19.49 -19.82
N ALA A 565 35.47 19.36 -20.72
CA ALA A 565 36.68 20.14 -20.69
C ALA A 565 37.29 20.26 -22.08
N HIS A 566 38.26 21.15 -22.25
CA HIS A 566 39.04 21.25 -23.48
C HIS A 566 40.48 21.61 -23.21
N ASP A 567 41.37 21.20 -24.12
CA ASP A 567 42.71 21.75 -24.24
C ASP A 567 42.91 22.34 -25.65
N ARG A 568 44.10 22.88 -25.95
CA ARG A 568 44.38 23.50 -27.26
C ARG A 568 44.25 22.54 -28.46
N ARG A 569 44.17 21.23 -28.23
CA ARG A 569 44.17 20.19 -29.27
C ARG A 569 42.83 19.47 -29.36
N ARG A 570 42.12 19.30 -28.26
CA ARG A 570 40.98 18.38 -28.14
C ARG A 570 39.94 18.87 -27.13
N ARG A 571 38.71 18.40 -27.30
CA ARG A 571 37.64 18.46 -26.29
C ARG A 571 37.52 17.12 -25.58
N TYR A 572 37.01 17.14 -24.35
CA TYR A 572 36.87 15.98 -23.49
C TYR A 572 35.46 15.92 -22.91
N LEU A 573 34.93 14.70 -22.81
CA LEU A 573 33.78 14.33 -22.00
C LEU A 573 34.29 13.30 -21.00
N PHE A 574 34.29 13.62 -19.71
CA PHE A 574 34.96 12.88 -18.66
C PHE A 574 36.46 12.74 -18.97
N GLU A 575 37.03 11.55 -18.86
CA GLU A 575 38.41 11.24 -19.25
C GLU A 575 38.62 11.08 -20.76
N GLU A 576 37.55 10.99 -21.56
CA GLU A 576 37.63 10.62 -22.97
C GLU A 576 37.71 11.83 -23.91
N PRO A 577 38.61 11.83 -24.91
CA PRO A 577 38.61 12.85 -25.94
C PRO A 577 37.44 12.67 -26.91
N VAL A 578 36.71 13.75 -27.19
CA VAL A 578 35.61 13.78 -28.15
C VAL A 578 36.15 14.07 -29.54
N ALA A 579 35.77 13.27 -30.53
CA ALA A 579 36.08 13.55 -31.94
C ALA A 579 35.29 14.78 -32.42
N ASP A 580 35.95 15.71 -33.11
CA ASP A 580 35.27 16.80 -33.80
C ASP A 580 34.30 16.21 -34.83
N GLN A 581 32.99 16.32 -34.59
CA GLN A 581 31.96 15.89 -35.53
C GLN A 581 31.84 16.82 -36.76
N ASP A 582 32.60 17.92 -36.81
CA ASP A 582 32.53 18.92 -37.89
C ASP A 582 33.56 18.71 -39.02
N ALA A 583 34.31 17.60 -39.04
CA ALA A 583 35.23 17.29 -40.15
C ALA A 583 34.62 16.37 -41.25
N ALA A 584 33.37 15.89 -41.09
CA ALA A 584 32.78 14.88 -41.98
C ALA A 584 31.66 15.38 -42.92
N THR A 585 31.41 16.70 -43.02
CA THR A 585 30.47 17.27 -44.02
C THR A 585 31.14 18.31 -44.92
N GLY A 586 32.33 18.00 -45.42
CA GLY A 586 33.08 18.91 -46.29
C GLY A 586 34.08 18.23 -47.20
N SER A 587 33.61 17.41 -48.14
CA SER A 587 34.23 17.20 -49.47
C SER A 587 33.32 16.45 -50.41
#